data_AF-A0A2R7IR35-F1
#
_entry.id   AF-A0A2R7IR35-F1
#
_cell.length_a   1.000
_cell.length_b   1.000
_cell.length_c   1.000
_cell.angle_alpha   90.00
_cell.angle_beta   90.00
_cell.angle_gamma   90.00
#
_symmetry.space_group_name_H-M   'P 1'
#
loop_
_entity.id
_entity.type
_entity.pdbx_description
1 polymer ?
#
loop_
_entity_poly.entity_id
_entity_poly.type
_entity_poly.pdbx_seq_one_letter_code
_entity_poly.pdbx_strand_id
1 'polypeptide(L)' 'GPYPATSDARTTSVGSLAIDRFLRPVSYQNLSQAVLPPELRDTSANDGVPRLRDGTLTLG' A
#
# COMPACT_ATOMS: atom_id res chain seq x y z
N GLY A 1 2.06 -21.72 -1.95
CA GLY A 1 2.04 -23.13 -1.49
C GLY A 1 3.36 -23.49 -0.80
N PRO A 2 3.48 -24.63 -0.13
CA PRO A 2 4.77 -25.07 0.44
C PRO A 2 5.82 -25.39 -0.64
N TYR A 3 7.10 -25.39 -0.28
CA TYR A 3 8.17 -25.89 -1.16
C TYR A 3 7.93 -27.37 -1.51
N PRO A 4 8.15 -27.83 -2.76
CA PRO A 4 8.79 -27.13 -3.88
C PRO A 4 7.85 -26.31 -4.77
N ALA A 5 6.55 -26.21 -4.45
CA ALA A 5 5.59 -25.51 -5.31
C ALA A 5 5.86 -24.00 -5.43
N THR A 6 6.52 -23.39 -4.44
CA THR A 6 7.07 -22.02 -4.50
C THR A 6 8.19 -21.87 -3.47
N SER A 7 9.04 -20.87 -3.64
CA SER A 7 10.09 -20.49 -2.70
C SER A 7 9.61 -19.58 -1.56
N ASP A 8 8.47 -18.89 -1.68
CA ASP A 8 7.84 -18.15 -0.58
C ASP A 8 6.35 -18.52 -0.46
N ALA A 9 6.02 -19.30 0.57
CA ALA A 9 4.69 -19.81 0.82
C ALA A 9 3.68 -18.74 1.29
N ARG A 10 4.14 -17.54 1.70
CA ARG A 10 3.29 -16.45 2.20
C ARG A 10 2.68 -15.60 1.07
N THR A 11 3.00 -15.91 -0.18
CA THR A 11 2.63 -15.09 -1.35
C THR A 11 1.89 -15.91 -2.41
N THR A 12 1.32 -15.22 -3.41
CA THR A 12 0.74 -15.83 -4.62
C THR A 12 1.40 -15.27 -5.88
N SER A 13 1.55 -16.12 -6.91
CA SER A 13 2.05 -15.70 -8.24
C SER A 13 0.93 -15.29 -9.21
N VAL A 14 -0.34 -15.58 -8.90
CA VAL A 14 -1.52 -15.29 -9.73
C VAL A 14 -2.64 -14.68 -8.87
N GLY A 15 -3.46 -13.81 -9.47
CA GLY A 15 -4.51 -13.04 -8.79
C GLY A 15 -4.01 -11.66 -8.33
N SER A 16 -4.92 -10.75 -7.96
CA SER A 16 -4.59 -9.35 -7.67
C SER A 16 -3.55 -9.19 -6.54
N LEU A 17 -3.54 -10.08 -5.55
CA LEU A 17 -2.56 -10.06 -4.45
C LEU A 17 -1.12 -10.40 -4.88
N ALA A 18 -0.91 -10.84 -6.12
CA ALA A 18 0.44 -11.10 -6.62
C ALA A 18 1.29 -9.82 -6.75
N ILE A 19 0.65 -8.64 -6.81
CA ILE A 19 1.34 -7.34 -6.88
C ILE A 19 2.16 -7.06 -5.62
N ASP A 20 1.70 -7.51 -4.45
CA ASP A 20 2.34 -7.21 -3.16
C ASP A 20 3.75 -7.81 -3.03
N ARG A 21 4.09 -8.80 -3.86
CA ARG A 21 5.45 -9.38 -3.91
C ARG A 21 6.53 -8.40 -4.36
N PHE A 22 6.12 -7.31 -5.01
CA PHE A 22 7.04 -6.31 -5.58
C PHE A 22 6.98 -4.97 -4.85
N LEU A 23 6.20 -4.88 -3.77
CA LEU A 23 6.01 -3.65 -3.00
C LEU A 23 6.73 -3.73 -1.65
N ARG A 24 7.01 -2.56 -1.08
CA ARG A 24 7.46 -2.41 0.30
C ARG A 24 6.82 -1.17 0.93
N PRO A 25 6.41 -1.23 2.21
CA PRO A 25 5.90 -0.04 2.90
C PRO A 25 7.04 0.96 3.16
N VAL A 26 6.71 2.26 3.13
CA VAL A 26 7.59 3.36 3.53
C VAL A 26 6.79 4.31 4.41
N SER A 27 7.34 4.69 5.56
CA SER A 27 6.72 5.65 6.47
C SER A 27 7.38 7.02 6.35
N TYR A 28 6.55 8.07 6.33
CA TYR A 28 6.98 9.45 6.24
C TYR A 28 6.50 10.20 7.49
N GLN A 29 7.41 10.90 8.18
CA GLN A 29 7.09 11.61 9.42
C GLN A 29 7.55 13.07 9.34
N ASN A 30 6.66 13.99 9.70
CA ASN A 30 6.95 15.44 9.79
C ASN A 30 7.57 16.03 8.50
N LEU A 31 7.14 15.54 7.33
CA LEU A 31 7.52 16.11 6.04
C LEU A 31 6.54 17.19 5.60
N SER A 32 7.05 18.18 4.87
CA SER A 32 6.19 19.20 4.26
C SER A 32 5.36 18.60 3.11
N GLN A 33 4.18 19.16 2.87
CA GLN A 33 3.27 18.72 1.81
C GLN A 33 3.92 18.71 0.41
N ALA A 34 4.85 19.64 0.15
CA ALA A 34 5.53 19.76 -1.14
C ALA A 34 6.46 18.58 -1.47
N VAL A 35 7.01 17.91 -0.45
CA VAL A 35 7.96 16.80 -0.63
C VAL A 35 7.33 15.43 -0.37
N LEU A 36 6.11 15.38 0.15
CA LEU A 36 5.36 14.14 0.26
C LEU A 36 4.98 13.61 -1.14
N PRO A 37 4.93 12.27 -1.32
CA PRO A 37 4.28 11.66 -2.47
C PRO A 37 2.86 12.21 -2.63
N PRO A 38 2.39 12.49 -3.86
CA PRO A 38 1.07 13.06 -4.10
C PRO A 38 -0.05 12.32 -3.38
N GLU A 39 0.01 10.98 -3.32
CA GLU A 39 -1.02 10.12 -2.73
C GLU A 39 -1.15 10.28 -1.21
N LEU A 40 -0.12 10.83 -0.54
CA LEU A 40 -0.08 11.04 0.90
C LEU A 40 -0.32 12.51 1.32
N ARG A 41 -0.54 13.42 0.36
CA ARG A 41 -0.82 14.83 0.65
C ARG A 41 -2.25 15.03 1.14
N ASP A 42 -2.48 16.10 1.90
CA ASP A 42 -3.80 16.42 2.46
C ASP A 42 -4.86 16.67 1.38
N THR A 43 -4.44 17.21 0.23
CA THR A 43 -5.30 17.48 -0.94
C THR A 43 -5.85 16.22 -1.58
N SER A 44 -5.26 15.07 -1.32
CA SER A 44 -5.59 13.81 -1.99
C SER A 44 -6.77 13.10 -1.34
N ALA A 45 -7.42 13.74 -0.36
CA ALA A 45 -8.55 13.17 0.37
C ALA A 45 -9.74 12.72 -0.51
N ASN A 46 -9.91 13.28 -1.72
CA ASN A 46 -11.07 13.05 -2.59
C ASN A 46 -10.71 12.36 -3.93
N ASP A 47 -9.58 11.66 -4.00
CA ASP A 47 -9.12 10.97 -5.22
C ASP A 47 -9.71 9.55 -5.39
N GLY A 48 -10.60 9.14 -4.48
CA GLY A 48 -11.21 7.81 -4.47
C GLY A 48 -10.28 6.66 -4.04
N VAL A 49 -9.04 6.95 -3.63
CA VAL A 49 -8.10 5.93 -3.17
C VAL A 49 -8.41 5.54 -1.71
N PRO A 50 -8.55 4.23 -1.40
CA PRO A 50 -8.77 3.77 -0.04
C PRO A 50 -7.58 4.08 0.87
N ARG A 51 -7.84 4.69 2.02
CA ARG A 51 -6.83 4.97 3.05
C ARG A 51 -7.31 4.51 4.41
N LEU A 52 -6.41 4.03 5.26
CA LEU A 52 -6.70 3.79 6.68
C LEU A 52 -6.24 5.02 7.48
N ARG A 53 -7.18 5.71 8.12
CA ARG A 53 -6.93 6.85 9.03
C ARG A 53 -7.33 6.46 10.44
N ASP A 54 -6.37 6.44 11.36
CA ASP A 54 -6.56 6.02 12.76
C ASP A 54 -7.31 4.68 12.90
N GLY A 55 -7.01 3.73 12.01
CA GLY A 55 -7.62 2.40 11.98
C GLY A 55 -8.96 2.31 11.24
N THR A 56 -9.54 3.43 10.77
CA THR A 56 -10.80 3.46 10.01
C THR A 56 -10.55 3.58 8.51
N LEU A 57 -11.22 2.74 7.70
CA LEU A 57 -11.14 2.80 6.25
C LEU A 57 -11.93 4.01 5.74
N THR A 58 -11.26 4.92 5.04
CA THR A 58 -11.84 6.07 4.34
C THR A 58 -11.70 5.86 2.84
N LEU A 59 -12.81 5.97 2.13
CA LEU A 59 -12.88 6.07 0.67
C LEU A 59 -13.16 7.56 0.41
N GLY A 60 -12.23 8.23 -0.25
CA GLY A 60 -12.34 9.66 -0.54
C GLY A 60 -13.59 10.05 -1.32
#